data_AF-A0A4V5NBJ8-F1
#
_entry.id   AF-A0A4V5NBJ8-F1
#
_cell.length_a   1.000
_cell.length_b   1.000
_cell.length_c   1.000
_cell.angle_alpha   90.00
_cell.angle_beta   90.00
_cell.angle_gamma   90.00
#
_symmetry.space_group_name_H-M   'P 1'
#
loop_
_entity.id
_entity.type
_entity.pdbx_description
1 polymer ?
#
loop_
_entity_poly.entity_id
_entity_poly.type
_entity_poly.pdbx_seq_one_letter_code
_entity_poly.pdbx_strand_id
1 'polypeptide(L)'
;MTTTAAQVSRSVVKSILAIETPEGAGAMVRRSIGTSQLRNFTPFLMLDNFLVKEGAGFPDHPHRGMTTLTYMLEGEFEHEDVKGHKGRIGPGDLQFMIAGRGIMHSEMPVHGPGKKDPWIDLPKEHKLVEASYQERRAAEVASAHPTPNVEIKVVCGEAQGSAEEGLVKGNVRPLGGCWFMDFIMTKKGERVFQPIPRGWNAFIYTLEGETLVGDSLATSEPIKQYHTAVLSNNEGETGVWLESASSSGRARFVLVAGEPLEQGVVQHGPFVMCTKGEIQQAFMDYQFERNLSTSTATMTSHHKDDNCIFCKIIAGDIPSFKLIETDALFSFLDIGPLSKGHALVIPKYHGAKLHDIPDEHLGEILKTLKKIAVAQGVENYNILQNNGRIAHQEVDHVHFHLIPKPSASDKEGLVVGWPAQKADMDELKAYYEDLKTKL
;
A
#
# COMPACT_ATOMS: atom_id res chain seq x y z
N MET A 1 -24.62 34.75 21.81
CA MET A 1 -23.17 34.72 22.04
C MET A 1 -22.71 33.31 21.78
N THR A 2 -22.25 33.02 20.57
CA THR A 2 -21.62 31.73 20.22
C THR A 2 -20.26 31.69 20.91
N THR A 3 -20.12 30.81 21.89
CA THR A 3 -18.84 30.50 22.53
C THR A 3 -17.87 30.03 21.45
N THR A 4 -16.87 30.84 21.12
CA THR A 4 -15.76 30.44 20.26
C THR A 4 -15.08 29.25 20.94
N ALA A 5 -15.08 28.08 20.30
CA ALA A 5 -14.39 26.92 20.84
C ALA A 5 -12.92 27.29 21.10
N ALA A 6 -12.37 26.86 22.25
CA ALA A 6 -11.00 27.16 22.60
C ALA A 6 -10.03 26.63 21.53
N GLN A 7 -9.19 27.51 20.98
CA GLN A 7 -8.14 27.16 20.04
C GLN A 7 -6.94 26.59 20.82
N VAL A 8 -6.80 25.28 20.80
CA VAL A 8 -5.67 24.55 21.38
C VAL A 8 -4.83 24.00 20.24
N SER A 9 -3.57 24.41 20.14
CA SER A 9 -2.69 24.07 19.02
C SER A 9 -1.99 22.74 19.19
N ARG A 10 -1.86 22.03 18.07
CA ARG A 10 -0.90 20.96 17.89
C ARG A 10 0.53 21.50 17.88
N SER A 11 1.48 20.62 18.16
CA SER A 11 2.93 20.87 18.20
C SER A 11 3.67 19.90 17.27
N VAL A 12 4.92 20.19 16.92
CA VAL A 12 5.71 19.28 16.07
C VAL A 12 6.30 18.18 16.94
N VAL A 13 5.96 16.92 16.63
CA VAL A 13 6.49 15.75 17.34
C VAL A 13 7.69 15.14 16.62
N LYS A 14 7.80 15.33 15.31
CA LYS A 14 8.89 14.81 14.49
C LYS A 14 9.06 15.64 13.24
N SER A 15 10.30 15.94 12.86
CA SER A 15 10.63 16.58 11.58
C SER A 15 11.55 15.66 10.79
N ILE A 16 11.23 15.45 9.51
CA ILE A 16 11.92 14.49 8.64
C ILE A 16 12.27 15.19 7.33
N LEU A 17 13.55 15.30 7.03
CA LEU A 17 14.00 15.76 5.71
C LEU A 17 13.68 14.70 4.66
N ALA A 18 12.97 15.10 3.60
CA ALA A 18 12.70 14.23 2.46
C ALA A 18 13.99 13.94 1.67
N ILE A 19 14.21 12.67 1.35
CA ILE A 19 15.42 12.19 0.68
C ILE A 19 15.14 11.90 -0.80
N GLU A 20 16.11 12.19 -1.66
CA GLU A 20 16.00 11.85 -3.09
C GLU A 20 16.01 10.34 -3.29
N THR A 21 15.02 9.84 -4.03
CA THR A 21 14.74 8.43 -4.28
C THR A 21 14.43 8.26 -5.77
N PRO A 22 15.07 7.32 -6.48
CA PRO A 22 14.72 7.01 -7.87
C PRO A 22 13.40 6.23 -7.92
N GLU A 23 12.54 6.58 -8.87
CA GLU A 23 11.26 5.91 -9.12
C GLU A 23 10.94 5.84 -10.62
N GLY A 24 9.98 4.99 -10.97
CA GLY A 24 9.50 4.83 -12.35
C GLY A 24 10.64 4.58 -13.35
N ALA A 25 10.56 5.25 -14.50
CA ALA A 25 11.59 5.26 -15.52
C ALA A 25 12.39 6.57 -15.46
N GLY A 26 13.45 6.61 -14.65
CA GLY A 26 14.38 7.75 -14.58
C GLY A 26 13.86 8.97 -13.82
N ALA A 27 12.73 8.85 -13.12
CA ALA A 27 12.19 9.92 -12.28
C ALA A 27 12.92 9.99 -10.94
N MET A 28 13.05 11.19 -10.40
CA MET A 28 13.60 11.43 -9.07
C MET A 28 12.54 12.09 -8.19
N VAL A 29 12.31 11.50 -7.02
CA VAL A 29 11.34 11.99 -6.04
C VAL A 29 12.03 12.31 -4.73
N ARG A 30 11.54 13.29 -3.98
CA ARG A 30 11.93 13.53 -2.58
C ARG A 30 10.90 12.87 -1.67
N ARG A 31 11.26 11.72 -1.10
CA ARG A 31 10.38 10.91 -0.25
C ARG A 31 10.55 11.21 1.22
N SER A 32 9.44 11.34 1.95
CA SER A 32 9.44 11.50 3.42
C SER A 32 8.66 10.38 4.12
N ILE A 33 7.33 10.35 3.96
CA ILE A 33 6.50 9.19 4.36
C ILE A 33 6.78 8.06 3.35
N GLY A 34 6.98 6.84 3.85
CA GLY A 34 7.44 5.69 3.08
C GLY A 34 8.94 5.39 3.24
N THR A 35 9.70 6.25 3.93
CA THR A 35 11.11 6.00 4.27
C THR A 35 11.25 5.15 5.53
N SER A 36 12.46 4.65 5.83
CA SER A 36 12.74 3.95 7.10
C SER A 36 12.49 4.81 8.35
N GLN A 37 12.55 6.15 8.22
CA GLN A 37 12.28 7.07 9.32
C GLN A 37 10.79 7.21 9.61
N LEU A 38 9.91 6.98 8.62
CA LEU A 38 8.46 7.01 8.76
C LEU A 38 7.83 6.13 7.69
N ARG A 39 7.81 4.82 7.95
CA ARG A 39 7.45 3.80 6.95
C ARG A 39 6.03 3.95 6.44
N ASN A 40 5.12 4.36 7.32
CA ASN A 40 3.77 4.83 7.02
C ASN A 40 3.33 5.73 8.18
N PHE A 41 2.26 6.49 7.97
CA PHE A 41 1.65 7.37 8.97
C PHE A 41 0.14 7.40 8.73
N THR A 42 -0.57 6.38 9.24
CA THR A 42 -2.00 6.14 8.93
C THR A 42 -2.86 7.43 8.96
N PRO A 43 -3.70 7.68 7.93
CA PRO A 43 -3.94 6.85 6.75
C PRO A 43 -2.92 7.05 5.61
N PHE A 44 -1.84 7.80 5.80
CA PHE A 44 -0.87 8.12 4.74
C PHE A 44 0.19 7.03 4.55
N LEU A 45 0.36 6.58 3.32
CA LEU A 45 1.26 5.48 2.98
C LEU A 45 2.60 6.00 2.46
N MET A 46 2.54 7.06 1.66
CA MET A 46 3.70 7.63 0.97
C MET A 46 3.48 9.11 0.70
N LEU A 47 4.56 9.89 0.80
CA LEU A 47 4.58 11.28 0.36
C LEU A 47 5.87 11.52 -0.39
N ASP A 48 5.70 11.82 -1.67
CA ASP A 48 6.75 12.21 -2.58
C ASP A 48 6.53 13.65 -3.00
N ASN A 49 7.62 14.37 -3.22
CA ASN A 49 7.66 15.63 -3.96
C ASN A 49 8.68 15.47 -5.06
N PHE A 50 8.24 15.37 -6.29
CA PHE A 50 9.12 14.96 -7.37
C PHE A 50 9.49 16.07 -8.33
N LEU A 51 10.51 15.78 -9.13
CA LEU A 51 10.93 16.60 -10.26
C LEU A 51 11.26 15.65 -11.41
N VAL A 52 10.32 15.47 -12.34
CA VAL A 52 10.52 14.55 -13.47
C VAL A 52 11.12 15.29 -14.65
N LYS A 53 12.32 14.89 -15.07
CA LYS A 53 12.98 15.48 -16.24
C LYS A 53 12.35 14.98 -17.53
N GLU A 54 12.57 15.70 -18.61
CA GLU A 54 12.20 15.23 -19.95
C GLU A 54 12.82 13.84 -20.24
N GLY A 55 12.02 12.94 -20.80
CA GLY A 55 12.39 11.55 -21.05
C GLY A 55 12.28 10.62 -19.83
N ALA A 56 11.94 11.14 -18.65
CA ALA A 56 11.59 10.34 -17.49
C ALA A 56 10.07 10.33 -17.25
N GLY A 57 9.58 9.40 -16.43
CA GLY A 57 8.15 9.34 -16.09
C GLY A 57 7.78 8.08 -15.32
N PHE A 58 6.47 7.85 -15.21
CA PHE A 58 5.91 6.65 -14.59
C PHE A 58 5.15 5.88 -15.69
N PRO A 59 5.82 4.96 -16.42
CA PRO A 59 5.15 4.14 -17.43
C PRO A 59 4.12 3.22 -16.78
N ASP A 60 3.43 2.41 -17.58
CA ASP A 60 2.39 1.48 -17.13
C ASP A 60 2.77 0.75 -15.83
N HIS A 61 2.00 1.03 -14.78
CA HIS A 61 2.18 0.42 -13.46
C HIS A 61 0.82 0.23 -12.78
N PRO A 62 0.67 -0.79 -11.93
CA PRO A 62 -0.58 -1.03 -11.25
C PRO A 62 -0.67 -0.28 -9.91
N HIS A 63 -1.88 -0.16 -9.37
CA HIS A 63 -2.15 0.14 -7.95
C HIS A 63 -3.34 -0.67 -7.46
N ARG A 64 -3.36 -1.06 -6.17
CA ARG A 64 -4.53 -1.68 -5.51
C ARG A 64 -4.61 -1.29 -4.03
N GLY A 65 -5.84 -1.06 -3.56
CA GLY A 65 -6.17 -0.91 -2.15
C GLY A 65 -5.86 0.46 -1.54
N MET A 66 -5.56 1.45 -2.38
CA MET A 66 -5.19 2.81 -1.97
C MET A 66 -5.83 3.88 -2.87
N THR A 67 -5.57 5.13 -2.53
CA THR A 67 -5.84 6.31 -3.34
C THR A 67 -4.53 7.05 -3.61
N THR A 68 -4.36 7.59 -4.82
CA THR A 68 -3.26 8.50 -5.14
C THR A 68 -3.80 9.89 -5.42
N LEU A 69 -3.22 10.92 -4.77
CA LEU A 69 -3.52 12.32 -5.04
C LEU A 69 -2.35 12.96 -5.80
N THR A 70 -2.55 13.24 -7.07
CA THR A 70 -1.64 14.06 -7.86
C THR A 70 -2.08 15.52 -7.79
N TYR A 71 -1.28 16.40 -7.20
CA TYR A 71 -1.50 17.85 -7.18
C TYR A 71 -0.31 18.55 -7.83
N MET A 72 -0.60 19.25 -8.93
CA MET A 72 0.41 19.66 -9.88
C MET A 72 0.90 21.08 -9.58
N LEU A 73 2.14 21.25 -9.16
CA LEU A 73 2.61 22.57 -8.73
C LEU A 73 3.13 23.44 -9.89
N GLU A 74 3.86 22.84 -10.83
CA GLU A 74 4.50 23.44 -12.00
C GLU A 74 4.61 22.37 -13.09
N GLY A 75 4.69 22.71 -14.38
CA GLY A 75 4.79 21.73 -15.46
C GLY A 75 3.45 21.06 -15.81
N GLU A 76 3.49 19.93 -16.52
CA GLU A 76 2.27 19.22 -16.95
C GLU A 76 2.50 17.72 -17.14
N PHE A 77 1.49 16.91 -16.81
CA PHE A 77 1.47 15.45 -17.01
C PHE A 77 0.28 15.02 -17.84
N GLU A 78 0.48 13.99 -18.65
CA GLU A 78 -0.56 13.16 -19.22
C GLU A 78 -0.68 11.87 -18.40
N HIS A 79 -1.91 11.41 -18.20
CA HIS A 79 -2.18 10.10 -17.65
C HIS A 79 -3.13 9.34 -18.56
N GLU A 80 -2.97 8.02 -18.62
CA GLU A 80 -3.84 7.11 -19.35
C GLU A 80 -3.97 5.81 -18.55
N ASP A 81 -5.19 5.30 -18.43
CA ASP A 81 -5.46 4.00 -17.84
C ASP A 81 -5.80 2.94 -18.90
N VAL A 82 -5.72 1.67 -18.51
CA VAL A 82 -6.04 0.54 -19.40
C VAL A 82 -7.53 0.47 -19.81
N LYS A 83 -8.41 1.26 -19.20
CA LYS A 83 -9.83 1.39 -19.58
C LYS A 83 -10.05 2.55 -20.57
N GLY A 84 -8.99 3.25 -20.98
CA GLY A 84 -9.00 4.34 -21.93
C GLY A 84 -9.37 5.70 -21.32
N HIS A 85 -9.49 5.81 -19.99
CA HIS A 85 -9.58 7.12 -19.34
C HIS A 85 -8.22 7.79 -19.43
N LYS A 86 -8.20 9.01 -19.96
CA LYS A 86 -6.98 9.78 -20.12
C LYS A 86 -7.25 11.25 -19.93
N GLY A 87 -6.22 11.97 -19.51
CA GLY A 87 -6.31 13.37 -19.22
C GLY A 87 -4.95 14.01 -19.05
N ARG A 88 -4.99 15.32 -18.85
CA ARG A 88 -3.81 16.17 -18.75
C ARG A 88 -3.96 17.05 -17.52
N ILE A 89 -2.94 17.05 -16.68
CA ILE A 89 -2.89 17.71 -15.36
C ILE A 89 -1.85 18.82 -15.43
N GLY A 90 -2.30 20.07 -15.50
CA GLY A 90 -1.45 21.27 -15.55
C GLY A 90 -1.30 21.95 -14.19
N PRO A 91 -0.59 23.09 -14.09
CA PRO A 91 -0.32 23.73 -12.82
C PRO A 91 -1.60 24.16 -12.07
N GLY A 92 -1.69 23.74 -10.80
CA GLY A 92 -2.83 23.92 -9.90
C GLY A 92 -3.94 22.89 -10.09
N ASP A 93 -3.89 22.07 -11.14
CA ASP A 93 -4.84 20.97 -11.33
C ASP A 93 -4.54 19.84 -10.35
N LEU A 94 -5.55 19.01 -10.11
CA LEU A 94 -5.41 17.79 -9.32
C LEU A 94 -6.12 16.61 -9.97
N GLN A 95 -5.59 15.43 -9.68
CA GLN A 95 -6.24 14.15 -9.89
C GLN A 95 -6.25 13.38 -8.57
N PHE A 96 -7.43 13.04 -8.10
CA PHE A 96 -7.63 12.17 -6.95
C PHE A 96 -8.15 10.82 -7.47
N MET A 97 -7.25 9.85 -7.60
CA MET A 97 -7.53 8.52 -8.17
C MET A 97 -7.69 7.50 -7.05
N ILE A 98 -8.88 6.93 -6.93
CA ILE A 98 -9.16 5.77 -6.06
C ILE A 98 -8.81 4.53 -6.86
N ALA A 99 -7.74 3.81 -6.51
CA ALA A 99 -7.33 2.59 -7.20
C ALA A 99 -8.26 1.41 -6.87
N GLY A 100 -8.79 1.36 -5.64
CA GLY A 100 -9.73 0.34 -5.20
C GLY A 100 -9.23 -1.08 -5.52
N ARG A 101 -10.07 -1.89 -6.17
CA ARG A 101 -9.75 -3.27 -6.56
C ARG A 101 -8.60 -3.42 -7.56
N GLY A 102 -8.11 -2.35 -8.17
CA GLY A 102 -7.03 -2.44 -9.15
C GLY A 102 -7.21 -1.46 -10.30
N ILE A 103 -6.14 -0.76 -10.62
CA ILE A 103 -6.01 0.01 -11.84
C ILE A 103 -4.59 -0.14 -12.37
N MET A 104 -4.43 -0.15 -13.69
CA MET A 104 -3.14 -0.02 -14.37
C MET A 104 -3.19 1.28 -15.16
N HIS A 105 -2.19 2.12 -14.96
CA HIS A 105 -2.12 3.43 -15.60
C HIS A 105 -0.67 3.90 -15.79
N SER A 106 -0.51 4.95 -16.59
CA SER A 106 0.73 5.69 -16.74
C SER A 106 0.55 7.15 -16.35
N GLU A 107 1.65 7.79 -15.99
CA GLU A 107 1.76 9.24 -15.73
C GLU A 107 3.07 9.74 -16.35
N MET A 108 2.96 10.41 -17.49
CA MET A 108 4.09 10.83 -18.31
C MET A 108 4.12 12.37 -18.43
N PRO A 109 5.26 13.03 -18.25
CA PRO A 109 5.35 14.49 -18.39
C PRO A 109 5.18 14.91 -19.86
N VAL A 110 4.47 16.02 -20.10
CA VAL A 110 4.24 16.57 -21.45
C VAL A 110 5.17 17.76 -21.75
N HIS A 111 6.43 17.68 -21.30
CA HIS A 111 7.48 18.71 -21.30
C HIS A 111 7.50 19.61 -20.04
N GLY A 112 8.61 19.52 -19.29
CA GLY A 112 8.88 20.28 -18.07
C GLY A 112 8.65 19.48 -16.77
N PRO A 113 9.33 19.84 -15.67
CA PRO A 113 9.25 19.07 -14.44
C PRO A 113 7.92 19.28 -13.72
N GLY A 114 7.25 18.17 -13.41
CA GLY A 114 6.09 18.18 -12.53
C GLY A 114 6.38 17.83 -11.08
N LYS A 115 5.36 17.98 -10.22
CA LYS A 115 5.33 17.53 -8.81
C LYS A 115 3.99 16.81 -8.58
N LYS A 116 3.96 15.68 -7.87
CA LYS A 116 2.72 15.04 -7.34
C LYS A 116 2.87 14.72 -5.86
N ASP A 117 1.72 14.55 -5.23
CA ASP A 117 1.52 14.50 -3.78
C ASP A 117 0.92 13.11 -3.37
N PRO A 118 0.40 12.89 -2.14
CA PRO A 118 0.58 11.63 -1.42
C PRO A 118 -0.25 10.43 -1.91
N TRP A 119 0.18 9.24 -1.47
CA TRP A 119 -0.65 8.03 -1.45
C TRP A 119 -1.35 7.91 -0.09
N ILE A 120 -2.66 7.70 -0.15
CA ILE A 120 -3.56 7.62 1.00
C ILE A 120 -4.13 6.19 1.04
N ASP A 121 -4.00 5.52 2.17
CA ASP A 121 -4.60 4.21 2.43
C ASP A 121 -6.12 4.32 2.42
N LEU A 122 -6.78 3.28 1.92
CA LEU A 122 -8.23 3.16 2.00
C LEU A 122 -8.63 2.41 3.27
N PRO A 123 -9.69 2.83 3.97
CA PRO A 123 -10.37 1.99 4.96
C PRO A 123 -10.64 0.59 4.38
N LYS A 124 -10.52 -0.45 5.21
CA LYS A 124 -10.61 -1.86 4.79
C LYS A 124 -11.82 -2.14 3.89
N GLU A 125 -12.98 -1.56 4.21
CA GLU A 125 -14.24 -1.67 3.49
C GLU A 125 -14.20 -1.07 2.07
N HIS A 126 -13.26 -0.17 1.79
CA HIS A 126 -13.11 0.51 0.52
C HIS A 126 -11.97 -0.04 -0.36
N LYS A 127 -11.17 -0.99 0.14
CA LYS A 127 -10.02 -1.52 -0.62
C LYS A 127 -10.36 -2.22 -1.93
N LEU A 128 -11.62 -2.63 -2.14
CA LEU A 128 -12.08 -3.38 -3.31
C LEU A 128 -13.19 -2.67 -4.11
N VAL A 129 -13.41 -1.37 -3.88
CA VAL A 129 -14.34 -0.58 -4.72
C VAL A 129 -13.86 -0.51 -6.17
N GLU A 130 -14.75 -0.13 -7.09
CA GLU A 130 -14.32 0.19 -8.46
C GLU A 130 -13.35 1.37 -8.45
N ALA A 131 -12.35 1.30 -9.34
CA ALA A 131 -11.45 2.42 -9.54
C ALA A 131 -12.23 3.64 -10.08
N SER A 132 -11.88 4.83 -9.60
CA SER A 132 -12.56 6.07 -10.00
C SER A 132 -11.65 7.28 -9.87
N TYR A 133 -12.01 8.35 -10.61
CA TYR A 133 -11.26 9.59 -10.67
C TYR A 133 -12.10 10.78 -10.20
N GLN A 134 -11.47 11.69 -9.47
CA GLN A 134 -11.97 13.05 -9.25
C GLN A 134 -10.89 14.02 -9.69
N GLU A 135 -11.11 14.63 -10.85
CA GLU A 135 -10.18 15.60 -11.44
C GLU A 135 -10.74 17.00 -11.28
N ARG A 136 -9.89 17.96 -10.91
CA ARG A 136 -10.26 19.38 -10.83
C ARG A 136 -9.20 20.21 -11.51
N ARG A 137 -9.65 21.15 -12.34
CA ARG A 137 -8.80 22.23 -12.83
C ARG A 137 -8.49 23.20 -11.69
N ALA A 138 -7.37 23.91 -11.79
CA ALA A 138 -6.94 24.90 -10.81
C ALA A 138 -8.04 25.91 -10.45
N ALA A 139 -8.84 26.34 -11.43
CA ALA A 139 -9.95 27.27 -11.24
C ALA A 139 -11.15 26.68 -10.49
N GLU A 140 -11.25 25.35 -10.42
CA GLU A 140 -12.32 24.64 -9.70
C GLU A 140 -11.93 24.32 -8.25
N VAL A 141 -10.65 24.44 -7.88
CA VAL A 141 -10.20 24.20 -6.51
C VAL A 141 -10.61 25.37 -5.62
N ALA A 142 -11.31 25.08 -4.52
CA ALA A 142 -11.76 26.11 -3.59
C ALA A 142 -10.57 26.80 -2.91
N SER A 143 -10.66 28.12 -2.72
CA SER A 143 -9.68 28.91 -1.97
C SER A 143 -10.32 29.56 -0.75
N ALA A 144 -9.65 29.51 0.40
CA ALA A 144 -9.98 30.27 1.59
C ALA A 144 -8.95 31.37 1.82
N HIS A 145 -9.38 32.53 2.33
CA HIS A 145 -8.53 33.69 2.58
C HIS A 145 -8.70 34.19 4.02
N PRO A 146 -8.16 33.49 5.03
CA PRO A 146 -8.29 33.89 6.44
C PRO A 146 -7.73 35.31 6.69
N THR A 147 -6.72 35.72 5.93
CA THR A 147 -6.20 37.09 5.90
C THR A 147 -5.81 37.47 4.47
N PRO A 148 -5.59 38.77 4.17
CA PRO A 148 -5.15 39.20 2.83
C PRO A 148 -3.80 38.64 2.37
N ASN A 149 -2.99 38.09 3.28
CA ASN A 149 -1.66 37.55 2.99
C ASN A 149 -1.59 36.02 3.01
N VAL A 150 -2.75 35.35 3.14
CA VAL A 150 -2.84 33.89 3.22
C VAL A 150 -3.91 33.40 2.27
N GLU A 151 -3.50 32.57 1.30
CA GLU A 151 -4.39 31.78 0.47
C GLU A 151 -4.25 30.31 0.86
N ILE A 152 -5.39 29.62 1.04
CA ILE A 152 -5.45 28.18 1.29
C ILE A 152 -6.24 27.53 0.17
N LYS A 153 -5.57 26.78 -0.72
CA LYS A 153 -6.27 25.90 -1.67
C LYS A 153 -6.78 24.67 -0.92
N VAL A 154 -8.08 24.44 -0.94
CA VAL A 154 -8.76 23.36 -0.20
C VAL A 154 -9.13 22.24 -1.16
N VAL A 155 -8.29 21.20 -1.23
CA VAL A 155 -8.53 20.04 -2.10
C VAL A 155 -9.67 19.18 -1.52
N CYS A 156 -9.47 18.69 -0.30
CA CYS A 156 -10.46 17.97 0.49
C CYS A 156 -10.39 18.42 1.96
N GLY A 157 -11.52 18.29 2.67
CA GLY A 157 -11.67 18.86 4.01
C GLY A 157 -12.18 20.29 4.00
N GLU A 158 -11.87 21.03 5.06
CA GLU A 158 -12.42 22.35 5.31
C GLU A 158 -11.33 23.30 5.87
N ALA A 159 -11.26 24.53 5.36
CA ALA A 159 -10.30 25.55 5.79
C ALA A 159 -11.00 26.80 6.30
N GLN A 160 -10.40 27.42 7.32
CA GLN A 160 -10.89 28.67 7.88
C GLN A 160 -10.63 29.81 6.89
N GLY A 161 -11.70 30.44 6.39
CA GLY A 161 -11.63 31.66 5.59
C GLY A 161 -11.76 32.92 6.45
N SER A 162 -11.89 34.06 5.78
CA SER A 162 -12.18 35.35 6.43
C SER A 162 -13.51 35.32 7.18
N ALA A 163 -13.81 36.40 7.92
CA ALA A 163 -15.11 36.55 8.58
C ALA A 163 -16.31 36.50 7.61
N GLU A 164 -16.11 36.92 6.35
CA GLU A 164 -17.15 36.89 5.31
C GLU A 164 -17.27 35.52 4.65
N GLU A 165 -16.13 34.85 4.40
CA GLU A 165 -16.11 33.53 3.77
C GLU A 165 -16.58 32.42 4.72
N GLY A 166 -16.33 32.57 6.03
CA GLY A 166 -16.58 31.52 7.00
C GLY A 166 -15.72 30.29 6.73
N LEU A 167 -16.33 29.10 6.79
CA LEU A 167 -15.64 27.83 6.58
C LEU A 167 -15.75 27.41 5.12
N VAL A 168 -14.62 27.31 4.42
CA VAL A 168 -14.55 26.95 3.00
C VAL A 168 -14.27 25.46 2.86
N LYS A 169 -15.09 24.76 2.07
CA LYS A 169 -14.98 23.30 1.88
C LYS A 169 -14.37 22.96 0.52
N GLY A 170 -13.47 21.97 0.52
CA GLY A 170 -12.96 21.40 -0.72
C GLY A 170 -14.05 20.65 -1.50
N ASN A 171 -13.81 20.40 -2.78
CA ASN A 171 -14.76 19.76 -3.69
C ASN A 171 -14.32 18.35 -4.17
N VAL A 172 -13.26 17.81 -3.57
CA VAL A 172 -12.89 16.39 -3.64
C VAL A 172 -13.51 15.63 -2.47
N ARG A 173 -13.92 14.38 -2.70
CA ARG A 173 -14.59 13.50 -1.74
C ARG A 173 -13.78 12.21 -1.55
N PRO A 174 -12.90 12.14 -0.54
CA PRO A 174 -12.18 10.92 -0.19
C PRO A 174 -13.12 9.80 0.29
N LEU A 175 -12.70 8.55 0.10
CA LEU A 175 -13.30 7.40 0.77
C LEU A 175 -12.55 7.18 2.10
N GLY A 176 -13.07 7.75 3.18
CA GLY A 176 -12.42 7.83 4.50
C GLY A 176 -12.06 9.26 4.90
N GLY A 177 -11.60 9.45 6.14
CA GLY A 177 -11.20 10.76 6.65
C GLY A 177 -9.86 11.23 6.08
N CYS A 178 -9.88 12.18 5.15
CA CYS A 178 -8.68 12.83 4.61
C CYS A 178 -8.92 14.30 4.25
N TRP A 179 -8.05 15.18 4.71
CA TRP A 179 -7.99 16.61 4.42
C TRP A 179 -6.62 16.93 3.80
N PHE A 180 -6.63 17.75 2.75
CA PHE A 180 -5.43 18.22 2.06
C PHE A 180 -5.60 19.68 1.67
N MET A 181 -4.66 20.51 2.10
CA MET A 181 -4.68 21.96 1.89
C MET A 181 -3.30 22.46 1.49
N ASP A 182 -3.21 23.33 0.48
CA ASP A 182 -1.97 24.02 0.07
C ASP A 182 -2.03 25.47 0.56
N PHE A 183 -1.17 25.80 1.51
CA PHE A 183 -1.05 27.11 2.16
C PHE A 183 0.00 27.95 1.45
N ILE A 184 -0.38 29.16 1.07
CA ILE A 184 0.49 30.16 0.47
C ILE A 184 0.43 31.42 1.34
N MET A 185 1.53 31.73 2.04
CA MET A 185 1.66 32.91 2.90
C MET A 185 2.65 33.90 2.31
N THR A 186 2.23 35.13 2.04
CA THR A 186 3.00 36.15 1.29
C THR A 186 3.61 37.24 2.18
N LYS A 187 3.52 37.09 3.50
CA LYS A 187 4.08 38.03 4.48
C LYS A 187 4.70 37.28 5.67
N LYS A 188 5.92 37.66 6.05
CA LYS A 188 6.59 37.13 7.25
C LYS A 188 5.85 37.56 8.52
N GLY A 189 5.73 36.65 9.48
CA GLY A 189 5.01 36.86 10.74
C GLY A 189 3.48 36.81 10.60
N GLU A 190 2.97 36.56 9.39
CA GLU A 190 1.55 36.29 9.20
C GLU A 190 1.20 34.95 9.84
N ARG A 191 0.16 34.93 10.67
CA ARG A 191 -0.20 33.79 11.51
C ARG A 191 -1.67 33.44 11.38
N VAL A 192 -1.96 32.16 11.21
CA VAL A 192 -3.33 31.63 11.06
C VAL A 192 -3.52 30.36 11.88
N PHE A 193 -4.74 30.17 12.38
CA PHE A 193 -5.15 28.93 13.04
C PHE A 193 -5.99 28.10 12.07
N GLN A 194 -5.53 26.89 11.77
CA GLN A 194 -6.30 25.93 10.97
C GLN A 194 -6.90 24.87 11.89
N PRO A 195 -8.25 24.78 11.99
CA PRO A 195 -8.92 23.69 12.69
C PRO A 195 -8.55 22.34 12.06
N ILE A 196 -8.38 21.32 12.90
CA ILE A 196 -8.17 19.93 12.47
C ILE A 196 -9.02 19.05 13.39
N PRO A 197 -9.74 18.04 12.87
CA PRO A 197 -10.52 17.14 13.72
C PRO A 197 -9.68 16.54 14.85
N ARG A 198 -10.28 16.41 16.04
CA ARG A 198 -9.61 15.84 17.21
C ARG A 198 -9.19 14.39 16.94
N GLY A 199 -8.04 13.98 17.46
CA GLY A 199 -7.50 12.63 17.28
C GLY A 199 -6.95 12.32 15.88
N TRP A 200 -7.23 13.14 14.86
CA TRP A 200 -6.70 12.91 13.52
C TRP A 200 -5.18 13.02 13.47
N ASN A 201 -4.53 12.18 12.68
CA ASN A 201 -3.12 12.31 12.36
C ASN A 201 -2.93 13.47 11.38
N ALA A 202 -1.89 14.29 11.57
CA ALA A 202 -1.63 15.43 10.70
C ALA A 202 -0.14 15.68 10.51
N PHE A 203 0.22 16.22 9.35
CA PHE A 203 1.59 16.64 9.05
C PHE A 203 1.60 17.85 8.11
N ILE A 204 2.71 18.58 8.13
CA ILE A 204 3.01 19.64 7.17
C ILE A 204 4.18 19.20 6.30
N TYR A 205 4.14 19.51 5.01
CA TYR A 205 5.30 19.39 4.13
C TYR A 205 5.64 20.74 3.50
N THR A 206 6.83 21.27 3.80
CA THR A 206 7.25 22.60 3.35
C THR A 206 7.78 22.56 1.92
N LEU A 207 7.10 23.25 1.00
CA LEU A 207 7.45 23.36 -0.42
C LEU A 207 8.40 24.53 -0.69
N GLU A 208 8.24 25.64 0.03
CA GLU A 208 9.05 26.86 -0.11
C GLU A 208 9.11 27.64 1.20
N GLY A 209 10.25 28.27 1.47
CA GLY A 209 10.45 29.11 2.64
C GLY A 209 10.49 28.29 3.93
N GLU A 210 10.04 28.93 5.01
CA GLU A 210 10.08 28.38 6.37
C GLU A 210 8.77 28.69 7.10
N THR A 211 8.29 27.72 7.88
CA THR A 211 7.03 27.82 8.63
C THR A 211 7.26 27.47 10.10
N LEU A 212 6.74 28.29 11.00
CA LEU A 212 6.68 28.01 12.43
C LEU A 212 5.34 27.36 12.76
N VAL A 213 5.38 26.41 13.69
CA VAL A 213 4.24 25.60 14.09
C VAL A 213 4.07 25.65 15.61
N GLY A 214 2.82 25.81 16.06
CA GLY A 214 2.44 25.71 17.47
C GLY A 214 2.16 27.05 18.18
N ASP A 215 1.92 26.95 19.49
CA ASP A 215 1.54 28.10 20.34
C ASP A 215 2.71 29.00 20.71
N SER A 216 3.91 28.44 20.93
CA SER A 216 5.10 29.15 21.44
C SER A 216 6.15 29.37 20.35
N LEU A 217 6.12 30.53 19.71
CA LEU A 217 7.06 30.91 18.64
C LEU A 217 8.49 31.15 19.13
N ALA A 218 8.68 31.46 20.42
CA ALA A 218 9.98 31.80 21.00
C ALA A 218 10.94 30.60 21.14
N THR A 219 10.42 29.37 21.03
CA THR A 219 11.17 28.11 21.22
C THR A 219 11.04 27.15 20.03
N SER A 220 10.22 27.49 19.03
CA SER A 220 9.99 26.62 17.87
C SER A 220 11.06 26.85 16.80
N GLU A 221 11.72 25.78 16.37
CA GLU A 221 12.59 25.81 15.20
C GLU A 221 11.75 25.88 13.92
N PRO A 222 12.07 26.77 12.95
CA PRO A 222 11.36 26.84 11.69
C PRO A 222 11.45 25.53 10.89
N ILE A 223 10.31 25.08 10.35
CA ILE A 223 10.24 23.92 9.45
C ILE A 223 10.68 24.36 8.06
N LYS A 224 11.89 23.95 7.71
CA LYS A 224 12.56 24.30 6.45
C LYS A 224 11.97 23.54 5.26
N GLN A 225 12.24 24.05 4.07
CA GLN A 225 11.92 23.40 2.80
C GLN A 225 12.29 21.90 2.79
N TYR A 226 11.44 21.10 2.16
CA TYR A 226 11.52 19.65 2.01
C TYR A 226 11.46 18.84 3.31
N HIS A 227 11.02 19.44 4.42
CA HIS A 227 10.75 18.69 5.65
C HIS A 227 9.27 18.34 5.75
N THR A 228 9.01 17.11 6.19
CA THR A 228 7.73 16.69 6.75
C THR A 228 7.77 16.87 8.25
N ALA A 229 6.92 17.74 8.80
CA ALA A 229 6.71 17.94 10.22
C ALA A 229 5.42 17.20 10.66
N VAL A 230 5.57 16.08 11.37
CA VAL A 230 4.46 15.36 11.99
C VAL A 230 3.96 16.15 13.19
N LEU A 231 2.65 16.32 13.28
CA LEU A 231 1.98 17.08 14.33
C LEU A 231 1.44 16.14 15.42
N SER A 232 1.39 16.63 16.65
CA SER A 232 0.67 15.95 17.74
C SER A 232 -0.83 15.82 17.43
N ASN A 233 -1.49 14.86 18.08
CA ASN A 233 -2.91 14.56 17.94
C ASN A 233 -3.59 14.33 19.30
N ASN A 234 -3.16 15.06 20.33
CA ASN A 234 -3.68 14.91 21.69
C ASN A 234 -5.18 15.29 21.76
N GLU A 235 -5.95 14.63 22.64
CA GLU A 235 -7.42 14.76 22.74
C GLU A 235 -7.90 16.23 22.89
N GLY A 236 -7.11 17.06 23.58
CA GLY A 236 -7.40 18.48 23.81
C GLY A 236 -7.14 19.41 22.62
N GLU A 237 -6.34 18.99 21.64
CA GLU A 237 -5.93 19.80 20.50
C GLU A 237 -7.04 19.93 19.45
N THR A 238 -7.23 21.13 18.93
CA THR A 238 -8.37 21.49 18.05
C THR A 238 -7.96 21.93 16.65
N GLY A 239 -6.66 22.06 16.43
CA GLY A 239 -6.10 22.63 15.20
C GLY A 239 -4.63 22.95 15.39
N VAL A 240 -4.09 23.76 14.50
CA VAL A 240 -2.67 24.12 14.53
C VAL A 240 -2.50 25.60 14.19
N TRP A 241 -1.68 26.29 14.98
CA TRP A 241 -1.16 27.61 14.62
C TRP A 241 0.01 27.47 13.66
N LEU A 242 -0.06 28.24 12.58
CA LEU A 242 0.91 28.28 11.51
C LEU A 242 1.35 29.73 11.31
N GLU A 243 2.66 29.96 11.23
CA GLU A 243 3.22 31.28 10.97
C GLU A 243 4.32 31.23 9.91
N SER A 244 4.30 32.19 8.99
CA SER A 244 5.38 32.35 8.02
C SER A 244 6.65 32.88 8.68
N ALA A 245 7.71 32.07 8.72
CA ALA A 245 9.04 32.50 9.15
C ALA A 245 9.94 32.95 8.00
N SER A 246 9.45 32.77 6.76
CA SER A 246 10.23 32.95 5.54
C SER A 246 10.78 34.38 5.39
N SER A 247 12.10 34.50 5.32
CA SER A 247 12.80 35.76 5.04
C SER A 247 12.75 36.15 3.56
N SER A 248 12.46 35.20 2.66
CA SER A 248 12.33 35.43 1.21
C SER A 248 10.98 36.01 0.78
N GLY A 249 10.08 36.26 1.73
CA GLY A 249 8.77 36.88 1.50
C GLY A 249 7.63 35.91 1.20
N ARG A 250 7.91 34.63 0.94
CA ARG A 250 6.87 33.61 0.72
C ARG A 250 7.18 32.32 1.48
N ALA A 251 6.16 31.78 2.15
CA ALA A 251 6.15 30.42 2.69
C ALA A 251 5.03 29.64 1.98
N ARG A 252 5.35 28.47 1.44
CA ARG A 252 4.38 27.56 0.83
C ARG A 252 4.55 26.17 1.41
N PHE A 253 3.46 25.56 1.85
CA PHE A 253 3.47 24.23 2.44
C PHE A 253 2.10 23.58 2.30
N VAL A 254 2.07 22.25 2.28
CA VAL A 254 0.82 21.51 2.38
C VAL A 254 0.57 21.10 3.82
N LEU A 255 -0.67 21.22 4.28
CA LEU A 255 -1.15 20.64 5.53
C LEU A 255 -2.10 19.50 5.17
N VAL A 256 -1.78 18.32 5.67
CA VAL A 256 -2.54 17.10 5.39
C VAL A 256 -2.95 16.49 6.73
N ALA A 257 -4.21 16.11 6.87
CA ALA A 257 -4.74 15.48 8.07
C ALA A 257 -5.68 14.33 7.72
N GLY A 258 -5.67 13.26 8.49
CA GLY A 258 -6.46 12.06 8.19
C GLY A 258 -6.88 11.31 9.43
N GLU A 259 -8.00 10.62 9.33
CA GLU A 259 -8.51 9.75 10.37
C GLU A 259 -7.59 8.52 10.50
N PRO A 260 -7.01 8.24 11.68
CA PRO A 260 -6.21 7.06 11.90
C PRO A 260 -7.04 5.81 11.66
N LEU A 261 -6.56 4.92 10.80
CA LEU A 261 -7.21 3.65 10.52
C LEU A 261 -6.71 2.57 11.49
N GLU A 262 -7.63 1.96 12.24
CA GLU A 262 -7.37 0.79 13.08
C GLU A 262 -7.40 -0.50 12.24
N GLN A 263 -6.44 -0.63 11.32
CA GLN A 263 -6.34 -1.78 10.42
C GLN A 263 -4.89 -2.25 10.20
N GLY A 264 -4.73 -3.49 9.74
CA GLY A 264 -3.44 -3.98 9.24
C GLY A 264 -3.04 -3.23 7.98
N VAL A 265 -1.75 -2.93 7.84
CA VAL A 265 -1.18 -2.35 6.61
C VAL A 265 -0.07 -3.26 6.11
N VAL A 266 -0.37 -4.03 5.06
CA VAL A 266 0.60 -4.86 4.35
C VAL A 266 0.83 -4.23 2.98
N GLN A 267 2.00 -3.61 2.81
CA GLN A 267 2.41 -2.98 1.56
C GLN A 267 3.47 -3.84 0.89
N HIS A 268 3.27 -4.15 -0.40
CA HIS A 268 4.27 -4.79 -1.24
C HIS A 268 4.29 -4.11 -2.62
N GLY A 269 5.16 -3.11 -2.76
CA GLY A 269 5.23 -2.28 -3.97
C GLY A 269 3.89 -1.54 -4.20
N PRO A 270 3.24 -1.74 -5.36
CA PRO A 270 2.00 -1.04 -5.74
C PRO A 270 0.72 -1.55 -5.05
N PHE A 271 0.82 -2.58 -4.21
CA PHE A 271 -0.33 -3.20 -3.57
C PHE A 271 -0.32 -2.95 -2.07
N VAL A 272 -1.42 -2.42 -1.55
CA VAL A 272 -1.58 -2.14 -0.11
C VAL A 272 -2.90 -2.73 0.37
N MET A 273 -2.81 -3.83 1.12
CA MET A 273 -3.95 -4.56 1.66
C MET A 273 -3.85 -4.72 3.17
N CYS A 274 -4.86 -5.31 3.80
CA CYS A 274 -4.89 -5.49 5.25
C CYS A 274 -4.16 -6.78 5.71
N THR A 275 -3.96 -7.74 4.81
CA THR A 275 -3.35 -9.04 5.09
C THR A 275 -2.38 -9.48 3.98
N LYS A 276 -1.46 -10.39 4.32
CA LYS A 276 -0.53 -10.98 3.33
C LYS A 276 -1.25 -11.81 2.26
N GLY A 277 -2.31 -12.52 2.63
CA GLY A 277 -3.12 -13.29 1.67
C GLY A 277 -3.77 -12.40 0.62
N GLU A 278 -4.29 -11.23 1.01
CA GLU A 278 -4.81 -10.25 0.06
C GLU A 278 -3.73 -9.68 -0.87
N ILE A 279 -2.49 -9.52 -0.38
CA ILE A 279 -1.35 -9.12 -1.23
C ILE A 279 -0.99 -10.21 -2.23
N GLN A 280 -0.95 -11.48 -1.81
CA GLN A 280 -0.71 -12.60 -2.74
C GLN A 280 -1.81 -12.64 -3.82
N GLN A 281 -3.07 -12.46 -3.43
CA GLN A 281 -4.17 -12.36 -4.38
C GLN A 281 -4.01 -11.16 -5.33
N ALA A 282 -3.52 -10.01 -4.85
CA ALA A 282 -3.22 -8.85 -5.71
C ALA A 282 -2.16 -9.14 -6.77
N PHE A 283 -1.09 -9.83 -6.39
CA PHE A 283 -0.09 -10.28 -7.36
C PHE A 283 -0.65 -11.26 -8.38
N MET A 284 -1.45 -12.23 -7.95
CA MET A 284 -2.10 -13.18 -8.85
C MET A 284 -3.02 -12.45 -9.83
N ASP A 285 -3.89 -11.57 -9.33
CA ASP A 285 -4.81 -10.79 -10.15
C ASP A 285 -4.07 -9.96 -11.19
N TYR A 286 -2.96 -9.31 -10.82
CA TYR A 286 -2.13 -8.56 -11.74
C TYR A 286 -1.43 -9.45 -12.79
N GLN A 287 -0.74 -10.51 -12.36
CA GLN A 287 0.03 -11.40 -13.25
C GLN A 287 -0.83 -12.10 -14.29
N PHE A 288 -2.12 -12.29 -13.98
CA PHE A 288 -3.03 -13.01 -14.82
C PHE A 288 -4.20 -12.16 -15.33
N GLU A 289 -4.06 -10.84 -15.26
CA GLU A 289 -5.02 -9.86 -15.80
C GLU A 289 -6.46 -10.03 -15.27
N ARG A 290 -6.62 -10.57 -14.05
CA ARG A 290 -7.92 -10.77 -13.39
C ARG A 290 -8.27 -9.59 -12.52
N ASN A 291 -9.57 -9.27 -12.44
CA ASN A 291 -10.09 -8.13 -11.66
C ASN A 291 -9.54 -6.75 -12.07
N LEU A 292 -8.81 -6.65 -13.19
CA LEU A 292 -8.56 -5.42 -13.95
C LEU A 292 -9.70 -5.16 -14.97
N SER A 293 -10.44 -6.20 -15.34
CA SER A 293 -11.78 -6.15 -15.92
C SER A 293 -12.59 -7.40 -15.47
N THR A 294 -13.91 -7.25 -15.38
CA THR A 294 -14.86 -8.16 -14.72
C THR A 294 -15.00 -9.54 -15.36
N SER A 295 -15.07 -10.62 -14.55
CA SER A 295 -16.01 -11.74 -14.75
C SER A 295 -15.94 -12.77 -13.61
N THR A 296 -17.09 -13.05 -13.00
CA THR A 296 -17.35 -14.14 -12.04
C THR A 296 -17.78 -15.42 -12.77
N ALA A 297 -17.37 -16.58 -12.28
CA ALA A 297 -18.11 -17.82 -12.46
C ALA A 297 -18.03 -18.67 -11.19
N THR A 298 -19.14 -19.32 -10.86
CA THR A 298 -19.36 -20.18 -9.69
C THR A 298 -19.45 -21.64 -10.13
N MET A 299 -18.88 -22.57 -9.36
CA MET A 299 -19.29 -23.99 -9.32
C MET A 299 -18.99 -24.63 -7.95
N THR A 300 -20.06 -24.96 -7.24
CA THR A 300 -20.10 -25.64 -5.93
C THR A 300 -19.77 -27.14 -6.01
N SER A 301 -18.88 -27.60 -5.13
CA SER A 301 -18.87 -28.98 -4.61
C SER A 301 -18.45 -28.92 -3.14
N HIS A 302 -19.10 -29.69 -2.28
CA HIS A 302 -19.08 -29.62 -0.80
C HIS A 302 -17.74 -29.82 -0.06
N HIS A 303 -16.60 -29.70 -0.75
CA HIS A 303 -15.24 -29.85 -0.20
C HIS A 303 -14.31 -28.71 -0.66
N LYS A 304 -14.88 -27.51 -0.88
CA LYS A 304 -14.17 -26.30 -1.28
C LYS A 304 -14.41 -25.20 -0.24
N ASP A 305 -13.38 -24.44 0.07
CA ASP A 305 -13.49 -23.17 0.80
C ASP A 305 -13.40 -22.02 -0.22
N ASP A 306 -14.47 -21.23 -0.33
CA ASP A 306 -14.54 -20.07 -1.25
C ASP A 306 -13.56 -18.94 -0.87
N ASN A 307 -12.91 -19.02 0.29
CA ASN A 307 -11.81 -18.13 0.68
C ASN A 307 -10.43 -18.72 0.39
N CYS A 308 -10.34 -20.01 0.08
CA CYS A 308 -9.08 -20.69 -0.20
C CYS A 308 -8.61 -20.42 -1.63
N ILE A 309 -7.42 -19.85 -1.77
CA ILE A 309 -6.83 -19.55 -3.08
C ILE A 309 -6.61 -20.81 -3.93
N PHE A 310 -6.28 -21.95 -3.32
CA PHE A 310 -6.06 -23.21 -4.05
C PHE A 310 -7.38 -23.84 -4.51
N CYS A 311 -8.46 -23.73 -3.72
CA CYS A 311 -9.79 -24.12 -4.18
C CYS A 311 -10.24 -23.30 -5.39
N LYS A 312 -9.94 -22.00 -5.40
CA LYS A 312 -10.18 -21.12 -6.56
C LYS A 312 -9.30 -21.48 -7.76
N ILE A 313 -8.04 -21.87 -7.56
CA ILE A 313 -7.19 -22.38 -8.64
C ILE A 313 -7.80 -23.65 -9.26
N ILE A 314 -8.22 -24.60 -8.42
CA ILE A 314 -8.85 -25.85 -8.86
C ILE A 314 -10.15 -25.57 -9.62
N ALA A 315 -10.95 -24.60 -9.15
CA ALA A 315 -12.19 -24.20 -9.81
C ALA A 315 -11.98 -23.45 -11.14
N GLY A 316 -10.77 -22.96 -11.40
CA GLY A 316 -10.45 -22.10 -12.53
C GLY A 316 -10.66 -20.61 -12.27
N ASP A 317 -11.17 -20.24 -11.09
CA ASP A 317 -11.43 -18.87 -10.62
C ASP A 317 -10.15 -18.08 -10.35
N ILE A 318 -9.02 -18.77 -10.14
CA ILE A 318 -7.66 -18.21 -10.22
C ILE A 318 -6.86 -19.04 -11.25
N PRO A 319 -6.10 -18.42 -12.17
CA PRO A 319 -5.37 -19.17 -13.18
C PRO A 319 -4.05 -19.65 -12.58
N SER A 320 -3.46 -20.61 -13.27
CA SER A 320 -2.19 -21.17 -12.89
C SER A 320 -1.52 -21.76 -14.13
N PHE A 321 -0.20 -21.88 -14.09
CA PHE A 321 0.54 -22.66 -15.09
C PHE A 321 0.39 -24.14 -14.76
N LYS A 322 -0.77 -24.69 -15.12
CA LYS A 322 -1.15 -26.08 -14.86
C LYS A 322 -0.15 -27.05 -15.50
N LEU A 323 0.30 -28.03 -14.72
CA LEU A 323 1.24 -29.06 -15.15
C LEU A 323 0.52 -30.40 -15.36
N ILE A 324 -0.13 -30.91 -14.32
CA ILE A 324 -0.85 -32.19 -14.32
C ILE A 324 -2.16 -32.02 -13.56
N GLU A 325 -3.23 -32.59 -14.09
CA GLU A 325 -4.52 -32.66 -13.43
C GLU A 325 -5.07 -34.08 -13.53
N THR A 326 -5.62 -34.57 -12.41
CA THR A 326 -6.32 -35.86 -12.32
C THR A 326 -7.68 -35.64 -11.66
N ASP A 327 -8.46 -36.69 -11.47
CA ASP A 327 -9.73 -36.61 -10.74
C ASP A 327 -9.53 -36.17 -9.28
N ALA A 328 -8.40 -36.53 -8.67
CA ALA A 328 -8.12 -36.24 -7.27
C ALA A 328 -7.15 -35.07 -7.05
N LEU A 329 -6.31 -34.72 -8.03
CA LEU A 329 -5.18 -33.80 -7.85
C LEU A 329 -5.14 -32.69 -8.90
N PHE A 330 -4.45 -31.61 -8.54
CA PHE A 330 -4.14 -30.49 -9.42
C PHE A 330 -2.69 -30.04 -9.16
N SER A 331 -1.92 -29.75 -10.21
CA SER A 331 -0.55 -29.26 -10.05
C SER A 331 -0.22 -28.11 -11.00
N PHE A 332 0.64 -27.21 -10.53
CA PHE A 332 0.95 -25.95 -11.21
C PHE A 332 2.30 -25.36 -10.75
N LEU A 333 2.83 -24.39 -11.48
CA LEU A 333 4.05 -23.67 -11.06
C LEU A 333 3.76 -22.66 -9.96
N ASP A 334 4.70 -22.54 -9.01
CA ASP A 334 4.66 -21.54 -7.95
C ASP A 334 4.97 -20.13 -8.51
N ILE A 335 4.19 -19.13 -8.10
CA ILE A 335 4.35 -17.73 -8.56
C ILE A 335 5.38 -16.92 -7.75
N GLY A 336 5.78 -17.42 -6.58
CA GLY A 336 6.92 -16.95 -5.77
C GLY A 336 8.00 -18.04 -5.70
N PRO A 337 8.59 -18.46 -6.84
CA PRO A 337 9.46 -19.61 -6.88
C PRO A 337 10.76 -19.40 -6.09
N LEU A 338 11.16 -20.40 -5.29
CA LEU A 338 12.49 -20.40 -4.65
C LEU A 338 13.62 -20.72 -5.63
N SER A 339 13.28 -21.33 -6.76
CA SER A 339 14.19 -21.67 -7.86
C SER A 339 13.39 -21.96 -9.12
N LYS A 340 14.06 -21.93 -10.28
CA LYS A 340 13.44 -22.26 -11.56
C LYS A 340 12.86 -23.68 -11.52
N GLY A 341 11.56 -23.80 -11.80
CA GLY A 341 10.83 -25.08 -11.80
C GLY A 341 10.11 -25.39 -10.48
N HIS A 342 10.10 -24.48 -9.50
CA HIS A 342 9.29 -24.66 -8.30
C HIS A 342 7.81 -24.91 -8.66
N ALA A 343 7.29 -26.07 -8.28
CA ALA A 343 5.94 -26.51 -8.59
C ALA A 343 5.20 -26.99 -7.33
N LEU A 344 3.87 -26.89 -7.37
CA LEU A 344 2.97 -27.35 -6.33
C LEU A 344 2.11 -28.50 -6.84
N VAL A 345 1.87 -29.51 -6.00
CA VAL A 345 0.87 -30.56 -6.19
C VAL A 345 -0.10 -30.52 -5.03
N ILE A 346 -1.39 -30.36 -5.32
CA ILE A 346 -2.45 -30.21 -4.32
C ILE A 346 -3.56 -31.24 -4.56
N PRO A 347 -4.20 -31.78 -3.50
CA PRO A 347 -5.45 -32.50 -3.64
C PRO A 347 -6.57 -31.51 -3.99
N LYS A 348 -7.53 -31.98 -4.78
CA LYS A 348 -8.76 -31.23 -5.09
C LYS A 348 -9.69 -31.11 -3.88
N TYR A 349 -9.56 -32.03 -2.93
CA TYR A 349 -10.22 -31.97 -1.63
C TYR A 349 -9.56 -30.90 -0.75
N HIS A 350 -10.36 -29.99 -0.18
CA HIS A 350 -9.86 -29.00 0.76
C HIS A 350 -9.64 -29.59 2.15
N GLY A 351 -8.45 -29.38 2.68
CA GLY A 351 -8.13 -29.58 4.10
C GLY A 351 -6.94 -28.71 4.46
N ALA A 352 -6.96 -28.10 5.63
CA ALA A 352 -5.93 -27.15 6.03
C ALA A 352 -4.59 -27.86 6.29
N LYS A 353 -4.63 -29.05 6.87
CA LYS A 353 -3.46 -29.87 7.22
C LYS A 353 -3.58 -31.28 6.63
N LEU A 354 -2.46 -31.99 6.57
CA LEU A 354 -2.35 -33.30 5.94
C LEU A 354 -3.36 -34.31 6.50
N HIS A 355 -3.58 -34.30 7.82
CA HIS A 355 -4.54 -35.18 8.49
C HIS A 355 -6.02 -34.78 8.30
N ASP A 356 -6.30 -33.67 7.63
CA ASP A 356 -7.66 -33.28 7.24
C ASP A 356 -8.06 -33.87 5.88
N ILE A 357 -7.10 -34.45 5.14
CA ILE A 357 -7.31 -34.99 3.79
C ILE A 357 -7.58 -36.50 3.87
N PRO A 358 -8.68 -37.00 3.31
CA PRO A 358 -8.92 -38.44 3.21
C PRO A 358 -7.84 -39.16 2.39
N ASP A 359 -7.46 -40.38 2.79
CA ASP A 359 -6.35 -41.14 2.20
C ASP A 359 -6.46 -41.32 0.67
N GLU A 360 -7.67 -41.47 0.15
CA GLU A 360 -7.96 -41.61 -1.28
C GLU A 360 -7.51 -40.40 -2.12
N HIS A 361 -7.41 -39.22 -1.51
CA HIS A 361 -6.91 -38.00 -2.16
C HIS A 361 -5.39 -37.82 -2.05
N LEU A 362 -4.69 -38.67 -1.28
CA LEU A 362 -3.24 -38.57 -1.06
C LEU A 362 -2.41 -39.51 -1.96
N GLY A 363 -2.97 -40.65 -2.38
CA GLY A 363 -2.22 -41.77 -2.97
C GLY A 363 -1.42 -41.45 -4.25
N GLU A 364 -1.85 -40.48 -5.04
CA GLU A 364 -1.21 -40.13 -6.32
C GLU A 364 -0.24 -38.94 -6.24
N ILE A 365 -0.12 -38.29 -5.07
CA ILE A 365 0.66 -37.04 -4.92
C ILE A 365 2.14 -37.28 -5.22
N LEU A 366 2.77 -38.25 -4.56
CA LEU A 366 4.19 -38.55 -4.74
C LEU A 366 4.50 -39.04 -6.15
N LYS A 367 3.57 -39.78 -6.78
CA LYS A 367 3.71 -40.20 -8.18
C LYS A 367 3.68 -39.01 -9.13
N THR A 368 2.84 -38.02 -8.85
CA THR A 368 2.72 -36.78 -9.62
C THR A 368 3.98 -35.92 -9.47
N LEU A 369 4.46 -35.73 -8.23
CA LEU A 369 5.73 -35.03 -7.95
C LEU A 369 6.90 -35.69 -8.67
N LYS A 370 7.02 -37.02 -8.61
CA LYS A 370 8.05 -37.77 -9.35
C LYS A 370 7.98 -37.52 -10.85
N LYS A 371 6.78 -37.53 -11.46
CA LYS A 371 6.60 -37.23 -12.89
C LYS A 371 7.10 -35.83 -13.23
N ILE A 372 6.78 -34.84 -12.40
CA ILE A 372 7.21 -33.45 -12.60
C ILE A 372 8.74 -33.34 -12.46
N ALA A 373 9.35 -33.96 -11.44
CA ALA A 373 10.81 -33.94 -11.24
C ALA A 373 11.55 -34.52 -12.46
N VAL A 374 11.10 -35.67 -12.95
CA VAL A 374 11.67 -36.31 -14.15
C VAL A 374 11.50 -35.43 -15.38
N ALA A 375 10.32 -34.83 -15.58
CA ALA A 375 10.06 -33.94 -16.70
C ALA A 375 10.93 -32.67 -16.68
N GLN A 376 11.27 -32.16 -15.49
CA GLN A 376 12.15 -31.01 -15.33
C GLN A 376 13.64 -31.36 -15.50
N GLY A 377 14.01 -32.64 -15.46
CA GLY A 377 15.41 -33.07 -15.50
C GLY A 377 16.21 -32.62 -14.28
N VAL A 378 15.57 -32.47 -13.12
CA VAL A 378 16.23 -32.00 -11.90
C VAL A 378 17.01 -33.12 -11.22
N GLU A 379 18.29 -32.88 -10.95
CA GLU A 379 19.16 -33.83 -10.25
C GLU A 379 18.94 -33.77 -8.73
N ASN A 380 18.92 -32.56 -8.17
CA ASN A 380 18.75 -32.31 -6.75
C ASN A 380 17.47 -31.49 -6.53
N TYR A 381 16.59 -31.93 -5.64
CA TYR A 381 15.32 -31.26 -5.35
C TYR A 381 14.79 -31.66 -3.96
N ASN A 382 13.95 -30.80 -3.40
CA ASN A 382 13.20 -31.06 -2.18
C ASN A 382 11.74 -31.35 -2.53
N ILE A 383 11.15 -32.33 -1.85
CA ILE A 383 9.69 -32.44 -1.71
C ILE A 383 9.37 -31.96 -0.31
N LEU A 384 8.59 -30.89 -0.20
CA LEU A 384 8.26 -30.26 1.09
C LEU A 384 6.75 -30.16 1.26
N GLN A 385 6.26 -30.54 2.44
CA GLN A 385 4.88 -30.35 2.84
C GLN A 385 4.86 -29.87 4.29
N ASN A 386 4.21 -28.72 4.51
CA ASN A 386 4.17 -28.05 5.81
C ASN A 386 2.74 -28.07 6.37
N ASN A 387 2.62 -28.20 7.69
CA ASN A 387 1.33 -28.25 8.40
C ASN A 387 1.27 -27.19 9.51
N GLY A 388 0.61 -26.06 9.25
CA GLY A 388 0.42 -24.93 10.15
C GLY A 388 1.41 -23.77 9.95
N ARG A 389 1.02 -22.58 10.41
CA ARG A 389 1.76 -21.32 10.19
C ARG A 389 3.18 -21.32 10.76
N ILE A 390 3.37 -21.87 11.96
CA ILE A 390 4.70 -21.98 12.60
C ILE A 390 5.61 -22.94 11.83
N ALA A 391 5.04 -23.92 11.13
CA ALA A 391 5.76 -24.83 10.26
C ALA A 391 5.98 -24.26 8.84
N HIS A 392 5.77 -22.95 8.63
CA HIS A 392 5.88 -22.27 7.33
C HIS A 392 4.87 -22.74 6.27
N GLN A 393 3.64 -23.08 6.68
CA GLN A 393 2.53 -23.22 5.75
C GLN A 393 1.90 -21.84 5.46
N GLU A 394 1.93 -21.40 4.21
CA GLU A 394 1.42 -20.07 3.81
C GLU A 394 -0.04 -20.10 3.33
N VAL A 395 -0.51 -21.25 2.86
CA VAL A 395 -1.89 -21.44 2.38
C VAL A 395 -2.51 -22.59 3.17
N ASP A 396 -3.66 -22.34 3.81
CA ASP A 396 -4.39 -23.33 4.61
C ASP A 396 -5.16 -24.32 3.71
N HIS A 397 -4.43 -24.97 2.80
CA HIS A 397 -4.87 -26.06 1.93
C HIS A 397 -3.67 -26.95 1.70
N VAL A 398 -3.76 -28.26 1.91
CA VAL A 398 -2.61 -29.17 1.78
C VAL A 398 -1.93 -29.04 0.42
N HIS A 399 -0.64 -28.77 0.44
CA HIS A 399 0.15 -28.63 -0.78
C HIS A 399 1.55 -29.17 -0.59
N PHE A 400 2.02 -29.85 -1.62
CA PHE A 400 3.36 -30.39 -1.68
C PHE A 400 4.15 -29.56 -2.69
N HIS A 401 5.26 -29.02 -2.23
CA HIS A 401 6.23 -28.34 -3.05
C HIS A 401 7.18 -29.35 -3.68
N LEU A 402 7.53 -29.13 -4.94
CA LEU A 402 8.72 -29.65 -5.59
C LEU A 402 9.64 -28.46 -5.86
N ILE A 403 10.76 -28.39 -5.14
CA ILE A 403 11.68 -27.26 -5.19
C ILE A 403 13.01 -27.75 -5.75
N PRO A 404 13.36 -27.39 -7.00
CA PRO A 404 14.68 -27.70 -7.55
C PRO A 404 15.80 -27.05 -6.74
N LYS A 405 16.92 -27.75 -6.57
CA LYS A 405 18.12 -27.24 -5.87
C LYS A 405 19.31 -27.27 -6.83
N PRO A 406 19.47 -26.25 -7.69
CA PRO A 406 20.46 -26.29 -8.78
C PRO A 406 21.90 -26.11 -8.29
N SER A 407 22.11 -25.59 -7.08
CA SER A 407 23.45 -25.42 -6.49
C SER A 407 23.42 -25.62 -4.97
N ALA A 408 24.59 -25.89 -4.39
CA ALA A 408 24.77 -25.95 -2.94
C ALA A 408 24.74 -24.56 -2.26
N SER A 409 24.58 -23.46 -3.01
CA SER A 409 24.52 -22.11 -2.43
C SER A 409 23.14 -21.77 -1.89
N ASP A 410 23.07 -20.85 -0.95
CA ASP A 410 21.81 -20.36 -0.36
C ASP A 410 21.09 -19.31 -1.24
N LYS A 411 21.56 -19.09 -2.48
CA LYS A 411 20.96 -18.12 -3.40
C LYS A 411 19.67 -18.62 -4.06
N GLU A 412 19.57 -19.93 -4.28
CA GLU A 412 18.42 -20.55 -4.96
C GLU A 412 18.10 -21.93 -4.37
N GLY A 413 16.81 -22.27 -4.39
CA GLY A 413 16.24 -23.49 -3.83
C GLY A 413 15.95 -23.37 -2.33
N LEU A 414 15.46 -24.45 -1.72
CA LEU A 414 15.14 -24.47 -0.30
C LEU A 414 16.44 -24.38 0.53
N VAL A 415 16.47 -23.49 1.53
CA VAL A 415 17.56 -23.36 2.49
C VAL A 415 17.07 -23.91 3.83
N VAL A 416 17.72 -24.96 4.34
CA VAL A 416 17.30 -25.66 5.56
C VAL A 416 18.51 -25.82 6.48
N GLY A 417 18.32 -25.44 7.76
CA GLY A 417 19.19 -25.88 8.84
C GLY A 417 18.57 -27.08 9.55
N TRP A 418 19.37 -28.07 9.95
CA TRP A 418 18.91 -29.23 10.71
C TRP A 418 19.36 -29.11 12.17
N PRO A 419 18.58 -28.46 13.05
CA PRO A 419 18.93 -28.29 14.46
C PRO A 419 18.65 -29.57 15.27
N ALA A 420 19.38 -30.65 14.95
CA ALA A 420 19.24 -31.92 15.66
C ALA A 420 19.53 -31.76 17.15
N GLN A 421 18.59 -32.15 17.98
CA GLN A 421 18.79 -32.27 19.43
C GLN A 421 19.40 -33.64 19.76
N LYS A 422 20.19 -33.70 20.83
CA LYS A 422 20.71 -34.98 21.34
C LYS A 422 19.54 -35.74 21.99
N ALA A 423 19.24 -36.93 21.48
CA ALA A 423 18.18 -37.78 22.01
C ALA A 423 18.66 -38.65 23.19
N ASP A 424 17.79 -38.85 24.17
CA ASP A 424 17.88 -39.93 25.16
C ASP A 424 17.15 -41.16 24.63
N MET A 425 17.83 -42.31 24.59
CA MET A 425 17.30 -43.52 23.98
C MET A 425 16.19 -44.18 24.81
N ASP A 426 16.21 -44.01 26.13
CA ASP A 426 15.17 -44.56 27.01
C ASP A 426 13.88 -43.74 26.88
N GLU A 427 13.99 -42.41 26.83
CA GLU A 427 12.85 -41.52 26.55
C GLU A 427 12.28 -41.77 25.15
N LEU A 428 13.14 -41.93 24.13
CA LEU A 428 12.72 -42.21 22.76
C LEU A 428 11.97 -43.55 22.67
N LYS A 429 12.43 -44.58 23.39
CA LYS A 429 11.77 -45.88 23.45
C LYS A 429 10.42 -45.80 24.15
N ALA A 430 10.33 -45.09 25.28
CA ALA A 430 9.06 -44.89 25.97
C ALA A 430 8.05 -44.18 25.08
N TYR A 431 8.47 -43.14 24.37
CA TYR A 431 7.62 -42.43 23.41
C TYR A 431 7.22 -43.29 22.21
N TYR A 432 8.13 -44.12 21.69
CA TYR A 432 7.81 -45.07 20.61
C TYR A 432 6.69 -46.05 21.01
N GLU A 433 6.77 -46.64 22.20
CA GLU A 433 5.73 -47.56 22.68
C GLU A 433 4.39 -46.85 22.88
N ASP A 434 4.39 -45.63 23.46
CA ASP A 434 3.17 -44.82 23.59
C ASP A 434 2.56 -44.47 22.22
N LEU A 435 3.37 -43.99 21.27
CA LEU A 435 2.90 -43.62 19.93
C LEU A 435 2.32 -44.82 19.18
N LYS A 436 2.94 -46.00 19.33
CA LYS A 436 2.47 -47.25 18.69
C LYS A 436 1.09 -47.68 19.18
N THR A 437 0.65 -47.30 20.39
CA THR A 437 -0.71 -47.60 20.85
C THR A 437 -1.78 -46.68 20.25
N LYS A 438 -1.37 -45.57 19.63
CA LYS A 438 -2.26 -44.52 19.07
C LYS A 438 -2.39 -44.58 17.55
N LEU A 439 -1.48 -45.30 16.89
CA LEU A 439 -1.51 -45.62 15.47
C LEU A 439 -2.17 -46.99 15.27
#